data_AF-A0A958Q8M6-F1
#
_entry.id   AF-A0A958Q8M6-F1
#
_cell.length_a   1.000
_cell.length_b   1.000
_cell.length_c   1.000
_cell.angle_alpha   90.00
_cell.angle_beta   90.00
_cell.angle_gamma   90.00
#
_symmetry.space_group_name_H-M   'P 1'
#
loop_
_entity.id
_entity.type
_entity.pdbx_description
1 polymer ?
#
loop_
_entity_poly.entity_id
_entity_poly.type
_entity_poly.pdbx_seq_one_letter_code
_entity_poly.pdbx_strand_id
1 'polypeptide(L)'
;RLVMLKAAIKQKVKPSRISFVDALRWLACASPGDQIPKLILVPVRPGRFEPRTKKRRGKSYPYMIRPRQGLRKKKLSQMVKGLYRD
;
A
#
# COMPACT_ATOMS: atom_id res chain seq x y z
N ARG A 1 -7.35 1.62 -14.62
CA ARG A 1 -7.15 2.58 -13.49
C ARG A 1 -8.36 3.51 -13.26
N LEU A 2 -9.21 3.80 -14.25
CA LEU A 2 -10.34 4.75 -14.12
C LEU A 2 -11.30 4.49 -12.96
N VAL A 3 -11.66 3.22 -12.71
CA VAL A 3 -12.54 2.83 -11.58
C VAL A 3 -11.98 3.31 -10.25
N MET A 4 -10.68 3.09 -10.01
CA MET A 4 -10.02 3.54 -8.77
C MET A 4 -10.01 5.07 -8.65
N LEU A 5 -9.87 5.81 -9.75
CA LEU A 5 -9.90 7.28 -9.74
C LEU A 5 -11.30 7.79 -9.39
N LYS A 6 -12.34 7.25 -10.05
CA LYS A 6 -13.74 7.61 -9.77
C LYS A 6 -14.13 7.27 -8.32
N ALA A 7 -13.76 6.07 -7.84
CA ALA A 7 -13.99 5.67 -6.47
C ALA A 7 -13.25 6.56 -5.45
N ALA A 8 -12.01 6.96 -5.76
CA ALA A 8 -11.21 7.85 -4.92
C ALA A 8 -11.84 9.24 -4.78
N ILE A 9 -12.36 9.81 -5.88
CA ILE A 9 -13.12 11.06 -5.86
C ILE A 9 -14.39 10.91 -5.01
N LYS A 10 -15.20 9.87 -5.28
CA LYS A 10 -16.46 9.60 -4.55
C LYS A 10 -16.24 9.42 -3.05
N GLN A 11 -15.13 8.79 -2.65
CA GLN A 11 -14.79 8.51 -1.25
C GLN A 11 -13.88 9.56 -0.61
N LYS A 12 -13.48 10.62 -1.33
CA LYS A 12 -12.57 11.67 -0.86
C LYS A 12 -11.23 11.14 -0.31
N VAL A 13 -10.62 10.18 -1.01
CA VAL A 13 -9.32 9.59 -0.63
C VAL A 13 -8.34 9.63 -1.81
N LYS A 14 -7.03 9.48 -1.53
CA LYS A 14 -6.02 9.33 -2.60
C LYS A 14 -6.27 8.02 -3.38
N PRO A 15 -6.07 7.97 -4.71
CA PRO A 15 -6.26 6.74 -5.49
C PRO A 15 -5.45 5.54 -5.00
N SER A 16 -4.27 5.78 -4.40
CA SER A 16 -3.43 4.74 -3.77
C SER A 16 -4.06 4.08 -2.54
N ARG A 17 -5.13 4.66 -1.99
CA ARG A 17 -5.90 4.11 -0.86
C ARG A 17 -6.96 3.13 -1.31
N ILE A 18 -7.38 3.14 -2.57
CA ILE A 18 -8.40 2.21 -3.09
C ILE A 18 -7.75 0.83 -3.31
N SER A 19 -8.42 -0.24 -2.87
CA SER A 19 -7.98 -1.61 -3.13
C SER A 19 -8.04 -1.93 -4.62
N PHE A 20 -6.90 -2.26 -5.21
CA PHE A 20 -6.83 -2.69 -6.61
C PHE A 20 -7.64 -3.97 -6.86
N VAL A 21 -7.51 -4.96 -5.97
CA VAL A 21 -8.21 -6.25 -6.10
C VAL A 21 -9.72 -6.06 -6.08
N ASP A 22 -10.20 -5.15 -5.24
CA ASP A 22 -11.62 -4.87 -5.12
C ASP A 22 -12.16 -4.12 -6.36
N ALA A 23 -11.41 -3.12 -6.83
CA ALA A 23 -11.72 -2.43 -8.08
C ALA A 23 -11.74 -3.39 -9.29
N LEU A 24 -10.81 -4.36 -9.33
CA LEU A 24 -10.73 -5.37 -10.38
C LEU A 24 -11.91 -6.33 -10.33
N ARG A 25 -12.27 -6.82 -9.14
CA ARG A 25 -13.45 -7.69 -8.94
C ARG A 25 -14.74 -7.00 -9.37
N TRP A 26 -14.92 -5.74 -8.98
CA TRP A 26 -16.07 -4.96 -9.43
C TRP A 26 -16.08 -4.82 -10.96
N LEU A 27 -14.96 -4.44 -11.57
CA LEU A 27 -14.87 -4.26 -13.03
C LEU A 27 -15.10 -5.57 -13.80
N ALA A 28 -14.75 -6.73 -13.24
CA ALA A 28 -14.97 -8.03 -13.86
C ALA A 28 -16.44 -8.46 -13.90
N CYS A 29 -17.29 -7.91 -13.03
CA CYS A 29 -18.70 -8.28 -12.93
C CYS A 29 -19.67 -7.13 -13.22
N ALA A 30 -19.16 -5.91 -13.42
CA ALA A 30 -19.98 -4.74 -13.69
C ALA A 30 -20.50 -4.71 -15.13
N SER A 31 -21.75 -4.29 -15.29
CA SER A 31 -22.37 -3.99 -16.58
C SER A 31 -22.23 -2.50 -16.93
N PRO A 32 -22.32 -2.12 -18.22
CA PRO A 32 -22.36 -0.71 -18.60
C PRO A 32 -23.50 0.03 -17.88
N GLY A 33 -23.19 1.17 -17.26
CA GLY A 33 -24.14 1.97 -16.48
C GLY A 33 -24.15 1.68 -14.98
N ASP A 34 -23.54 0.59 -14.53
CA ASP A 34 -23.47 0.27 -13.10
C ASP A 34 -22.72 1.36 -12.32
N GLN A 35 -23.29 1.74 -11.20
CA GLN A 35 -22.66 2.68 -10.30
C GLN A 35 -21.51 2.01 -9.54
N ILE A 36 -20.37 2.70 -9.45
CA ILE A 36 -19.24 2.23 -8.65
C ILE A 36 -19.63 2.27 -7.16
N PRO A 37 -19.64 1.12 -6.45
CA PRO A 37 -19.97 1.06 -5.04
C PRO A 37 -18.81 1.63 -4.21
N LYS A 38 -18.99 1.64 -2.88
CA LYS A 38 -17.91 2.00 -1.96
C LYS A 38 -16.87 0.88 -1.93
N LEU A 39 -15.81 1.04 -2.73
CA LEU A 39 -14.68 0.12 -2.77
C LEU A 39 -13.87 0.13 -1.47
N ILE A 40 -13.30 -1.03 -1.12
CA ILE A 40 -12.47 -1.26 0.06
C ILE A 40 -11.24 -0.36 0.04
N LEU A 41 -10.97 0.26 1.19
CA LEU A 41 -9.75 1.03 1.40
C LEU A 41 -8.62 0.12 1.91
N VAL A 42 -7.45 0.25 1.29
CA VAL A 42 -6.21 -0.30 1.85
C VAL A 42 -6.01 0.35 3.23
N PRO A 43 -5.85 -0.40 4.33
CA PRO A 43 -5.70 0.21 5.65
C PRO A 43 -4.42 1.03 5.76
N VAL A 44 -4.46 2.18 6.43
CA VAL A 44 -3.23 2.88 6.84
C VAL A 44 -2.57 2.04 7.92
N ARG A 45 -1.28 1.75 7.79
CA ARG A 45 -0.50 1.02 8.81
C ARG A 45 0.62 1.93 9.31
N PRO A 46 0.30 2.94 10.14
CA PRO A 46 1.31 3.83 10.69
C PRO A 46 2.34 3.00 11.47
N GLY A 47 3.62 3.38 11.40
CA GLY A 47 4.69 2.63 12.09
C GLY A 47 5.22 1.41 11.35
N ARG A 48 4.56 0.93 10.28
CA ARG A 48 5.02 -0.24 9.52
C ARG A 48 6.07 0.11 8.46
N PHE A 49 7.19 0.63 8.92
CA PHE A 49 8.34 0.98 8.08
C PHE A 49 9.27 -0.21 7.83
N GLU A 50 9.15 -1.28 8.61
CA GLU A 50 10.08 -2.41 8.57
C GLU A 50 10.22 -3.00 7.15
N PRO A 51 11.46 -3.27 6.68
CA PRO A 51 11.63 -4.04 5.46
C PRO A 51 11.01 -5.43 5.63
N ARG A 52 10.33 -5.93 4.59
CA ARG A 52 9.80 -7.31 4.57
C ARG A 52 10.98 -8.27 4.56
N THR A 53 11.48 -8.61 5.74
CA THR A 53 12.53 -9.60 5.97
C THR A 53 11.92 -10.79 6.66
N LYS A 54 12.37 -11.99 6.31
CA LYS A 54 11.82 -13.21 6.89
C LYS A 54 12.51 -13.51 8.20
N LYS A 55 11.71 -13.80 9.24
CA LYS A 55 12.21 -14.27 10.53
C LYS A 55 12.84 -15.64 10.38
N ARG A 56 12.07 -16.66 9.98
CA ARG A 56 12.56 -18.00 9.62
C ARG A 56 11.52 -18.70 8.71
N ARG A 57 11.81 -18.82 7.41
CA ARG A 57 11.27 -19.78 6.40
C ARG A 57 11.69 -19.38 4.98
N GLY A 58 11.90 -20.36 4.10
CA GLY A 58 12.24 -20.19 2.69
C GLY A 58 11.14 -19.48 1.90
N LYS A 59 11.45 -18.30 1.38
CA LYS A 59 10.88 -17.62 0.19
C LYS A 59 12.02 -16.76 -0.36
N SER A 60 11.89 -16.16 -1.54
CA SER A 60 12.92 -15.37 -2.23
C SER A 60 13.42 -14.08 -1.54
N TYR A 61 13.07 -13.84 -0.27
CA TYR A 61 13.48 -12.63 0.46
C TYR A 61 14.66 -12.91 1.41
N PRO A 62 15.61 -11.96 1.53
CA PRO A 62 16.77 -12.09 2.41
C PRO A 62 16.35 -12.27 3.88
N TYR A 63 17.19 -12.97 4.63
CA TYR A 63 17.00 -13.20 6.05
C TYR A 63 17.14 -11.92 6.87
N MET A 64 16.42 -11.84 7.98
CA MET A 64 16.58 -10.76 8.95
C MET A 64 17.88 -10.96 9.74
N ILE A 65 18.98 -10.38 9.26
CA ILE A 65 20.31 -10.43 9.91
C ILE A 65 20.56 -9.30 10.92
N ARG A 66 19.59 -8.38 11.10
CA ARG A 66 19.68 -7.25 12.03
C ARG A 66 18.41 -7.11 12.84
N PRO A 67 18.48 -6.64 14.10
CA PRO A 67 17.29 -6.33 14.89
C PRO A 67 16.37 -5.33 14.19
N ARG A 68 15.06 -5.52 14.31
CA ARG A 68 14.04 -4.65 13.70
C ARG A 68 14.22 -3.18 14.06
N GLN A 69 14.57 -2.89 15.31
CA GLN A 69 14.78 -1.53 15.79
C GLN A 69 15.89 -0.82 14.99
N GLY A 70 17.01 -1.50 14.72
CA GLY A 70 18.11 -0.94 13.92
C GLY A 70 17.70 -0.68 12.47
N LEU A 71 16.95 -1.61 11.86
CA LEU A 71 16.42 -1.43 10.49
C LEU A 71 15.40 -0.28 10.42
N ARG A 72 14.57 -0.11 11.44
CA ARG A 72 13.60 1.00 11.55
C ARG A 72 14.32 2.35 11.64
N LYS A 73 15.32 2.48 12.51
CA LYS A 73 16.15 3.71 12.61
C LYS A 73 16.81 4.06 11.28
N LYS A 74 17.41 3.08 10.60
CA LYS A 74 18.05 3.29 9.29
C LYS A 74 17.06 3.78 8.23
N LYS A 75 15.89 3.16 8.12
CA LYS A 75 14.86 3.58 7.15
C LYS A 75 14.30 4.96 7.46
N LEU A 76 14.07 5.27 8.74
CA LEU A 76 13.63 6.60 9.15
C LEU A 76 14.67 7.66 8.78
N SER A 77 15.95 7.39 9.06
CA SER A 77 17.06 8.25 8.64
C SER A 77 17.14 8.44 7.12
N GLN A 78 16.92 7.38 6.33
CA GLN A 78 16.86 7.47 4.87
C GLN A 78 15.68 8.31 4.37
N MET A 79 14.49 8.15 4.95
CA MET A 79 13.33 8.99 4.64
C MET A 79 13.60 10.47 4.94
N VAL A 80 14.18 10.77 6.11
CA VAL A 80 14.57 12.14 6.48
C VAL A 80 15.57 12.71 5.47
N LYS A 81 16.63 11.97 5.13
CA LYS A 81 17.63 12.43 4.12
C LYS A 81 17.05 12.66 2.73
N GLY A 82 15.99 11.93 2.35
CA GLY A 82 15.30 12.12 1.08
C GLY A 82 14.35 13.33 1.06
N LEU A 83 13.94 13.83 2.23
CA LEU A 83 13.07 15.01 2.35
C LEU A 83 13.84 16.34 2.34
N TYR A 84 15.17 16.30 2.52
CA TYR A 84 16.08 17.46 2.48
C TYR A 84 17.00 17.45 1.25
N ARG A 85 16.68 16.61 0.25
CA ARG A 85 17.31 16.62 -1.07
C ARG A 85 16.33 17.26 -2.05
N ASP A 86 16.19 18.57 -1.94
CA ASP A 86 15.68 19.45 -2.98
C ASP A 86 16.84 20.38 -3.39
#